data_AF-A0A7V3G7S4-F1
#
_entry.id   AF-A0A7V3G7S4-F1
#
_cell.length_a   1.000
_cell.length_b   1.000
_cell.length_c   1.000
_cell.angle_alpha   90.00
_cell.angle_beta   90.00
_cell.angle_gamma   90.00
#
_symmetry.space_group_name_H-M   'P 1'
#
loop_
_entity.id
_entity.type
_entity.pdbx_description
1 polymer ?
#
loop_
_entity_poly.entity_id
_entity_poly.type
_entity_poly.pdbx_seq_one_letter_code
_entity_poly.pdbx_strand_id
1 'polypeptide(L)'
;MDTPKPKVTPKDFFLWLGAMVALYISAVSFILLIHTFIDIWFPDELMRYGDAYSGPIRFAIASLIVMFPLFVWLLRMVHQDVRKESLKKDLWVRRWLVFITLFIAGFVMAIDVIILINTYLQGDLSVRFGLKALVVLAVLIGIFWYFLEELRGTWERKPGLSTAFGGATLLLVIASVASSFFIIGSPETARLLKLDEQKVMDLQNIQWQVVNHWQQKGKLPTNLAELQDPISGFVAPIDPQSGLDYGYRITTPPRSFELCADFNLEVKGGAPVKTATRPVPPVSVHTGADNWDHGIGQTCFERTIDPELYPVLPKTR
;
A
#
# COMPACT_ATOMS: atom_id res chain seq x y z
N MET A 1 -10.43 49.33 32.47
CA MET A 1 -9.71 49.29 31.18
C MET A 1 -10.19 48.05 30.45
N ASP A 2 -11.04 48.20 29.44
CA ASP A 2 -11.45 47.07 28.60
C ASP A 2 -10.23 46.60 27.81
N THR A 3 -9.72 45.42 28.14
CA THR A 3 -8.71 44.77 27.32
C THR A 3 -9.35 44.45 25.96
N PRO A 4 -8.76 44.92 24.84
CA PRO A 4 -9.35 44.70 23.53
C PRO A 4 -9.47 43.20 23.27
N LYS A 5 -10.70 42.69 23.17
CA LYS A 5 -10.96 41.27 22.87
C LYS A 5 -10.51 40.98 21.44
N PRO A 6 -9.71 39.93 21.21
CA PRO A 6 -9.31 39.54 19.86
C PRO A 6 -10.56 39.17 19.04
N LYS A 7 -10.80 39.86 17.92
CA LYS A 7 -11.84 39.45 16.97
C LYS A 7 -11.28 38.35 16.08
N VAL A 8 -11.91 37.19 16.10
CA VAL A 8 -11.59 36.08 15.18
C VAL A 8 -12.09 36.46 13.79
N THR A 9 -11.18 36.48 12.81
CA THR A 9 -11.59 36.61 11.41
C THR A 9 -11.85 35.23 10.79
N PRO A 10 -12.66 35.13 9.73
CA PRO A 10 -12.81 33.87 8.98
C PRO A 10 -11.47 33.30 8.50
N LYS A 11 -10.54 34.19 8.10
CA LYS A 11 -9.17 33.82 7.73
C LYS A 11 -8.48 33.06 8.87
N ASP A 12 -8.52 33.59 10.10
CA ASP A 12 -7.85 32.96 11.24
C ASP A 12 -8.47 31.58 11.56
N PHE A 13 -9.79 31.44 11.42
CA PHE A 13 -10.48 30.16 11.63
C PHE A 13 -10.05 29.10 10.61
N PHE A 14 -10.13 29.40 9.31
CA PHE A 14 -9.79 28.45 8.26
C PHE A 14 -8.29 28.14 8.21
N LEU A 15 -7.43 29.09 8.58
CA LEU A 15 -5.99 28.87 8.67
C LEU A 15 -5.66 27.83 9.75
N TRP A 16 -6.24 27.96 10.95
CA TRP A 16 -6.03 27.00 12.04
C TRP A 16 -6.69 25.65 11.77
N LEU A 17 -7.92 25.64 11.25
CA LEU A 17 -8.61 24.42 10.89
C LEU A 17 -7.85 23.66 9.80
N GLY A 18 -7.43 24.36 8.75
CA GLY A 18 -6.64 23.80 7.65
C GLY A 18 -5.30 23.23 8.14
N ALA A 19 -4.61 23.94 9.04
CA ALA A 19 -3.37 23.44 9.64
C ALA A 19 -3.62 22.15 10.43
N MET A 20 -4.72 22.07 11.19
CA MET A 20 -5.01 20.89 12.01
C MET A 20 -5.43 19.68 11.16
N VAL A 21 -6.25 19.89 10.13
CA VAL A 21 -6.62 18.84 9.17
C VAL A 21 -5.38 18.33 8.42
N ALA A 22 -4.51 19.24 7.96
CA ALA A 22 -3.27 18.88 7.28
C ALA A 22 -2.32 18.08 8.18
N LEU A 23 -2.22 18.45 9.47
CA LEU A 23 -1.47 17.69 10.47
C LEU A 23 -2.04 16.28 10.62
N TYR A 24 -3.34 16.13 10.86
CA TYR A 24 -3.93 14.82 11.15
C TYR A 24 -3.79 13.86 9.97
N ILE A 25 -4.08 14.33 8.76
CA ILE A 25 -3.90 13.52 7.54
C ILE A 25 -2.44 13.12 7.38
N SER A 26 -1.50 14.05 7.62
CA SER A 26 -0.06 13.75 7.55
C SER A 26 0.38 12.73 8.60
N ALA A 27 -0.09 12.87 9.85
CA ALA A 27 0.25 11.96 10.94
C ALA A 27 -0.24 10.54 10.68
N VAL A 28 -1.51 10.38 10.27
CA VAL A 28 -2.08 9.07 9.90
C VAL A 28 -1.32 8.47 8.73
N SER A 29 -1.06 9.26 7.69
CA SER A 29 -0.33 8.79 6.50
C SER A 29 1.10 8.36 6.82
N PHE A 30 1.79 9.09 7.70
CA PHE A 30 3.13 8.74 8.17
C PHE A 30 3.12 7.42 8.95
N ILE A 31 2.19 7.26 9.89
CA ILE A 31 2.03 6.02 10.67
C ILE A 31 1.79 4.83 9.74
N LEU A 32 0.86 4.95 8.78
CA LEU A 32 0.57 3.89 7.81
C LEU A 32 1.79 3.51 6.97
N LEU A 33 2.58 4.49 6.55
CA LEU A 33 3.80 4.25 5.78
C LEU A 33 4.84 3.48 6.60
N ILE A 34 5.09 3.88 7.85
CA ILE A 34 6.05 3.19 8.70
C ILE A 34 5.55 1.79 9.10
N HIS A 35 4.24 1.63 9.34
CA HIS A 35 3.64 0.31 9.57
C HIS A 35 3.87 -0.63 8.38
N THR A 36 3.80 -0.11 7.15
CA THR A 36 4.12 -0.87 5.94
C THR A 36 5.58 -1.30 5.92
N PHE A 37 6.51 -0.43 6.29
CA PHE A 37 7.93 -0.81 6.39
C PHE A 37 8.16 -1.91 7.43
N ILE A 38 7.45 -1.84 8.56
CA ILE A 38 7.49 -2.89 9.60
C ILE A 38 6.96 -4.21 9.04
N ASP A 39 5.84 -4.22 8.32
CA ASP A 39 5.28 -5.45 7.74
C ASP A 39 6.22 -6.09 6.72
N ILE A 40 6.93 -5.27 5.94
CA ILE A 40 7.91 -5.76 4.96
C ILE A 40 9.15 -6.35 5.65
N TRP A 41 9.62 -5.74 6.75
CA TRP A 41 10.80 -6.21 7.48
C TRP A 41 10.50 -7.34 8.47
N PHE A 42 9.26 -7.47 8.93
CA PHE A 42 8.79 -8.48 9.86
C PHE A 42 7.52 -9.16 9.31
N PRO A 43 7.63 -9.92 8.21
CA PRO A 43 6.50 -10.61 7.60
C PRO A 43 5.95 -11.69 8.54
N ASP A 44 4.65 -11.96 8.41
CA ASP A 44 3.95 -13.00 9.14
C ASP A 44 3.85 -14.25 8.28
N GLU A 45 4.22 -15.40 8.84
CA GLU A 45 4.22 -16.69 8.14
C GLU A 45 2.81 -17.15 7.75
N LEU A 46 1.78 -16.65 8.45
CA LEU A 46 0.37 -17.01 8.24
C LEU A 46 -0.37 -16.09 7.25
N MET A 47 0.18 -14.91 6.92
CA MET A 47 -0.45 -14.00 5.98
C MET A 47 0.24 -14.02 4.62
N ARG A 48 -0.51 -14.46 3.60
CA ARG A 48 -0.11 -14.31 2.19
C ARG A 48 0.17 -12.84 1.93
N TYR A 49 1.37 -12.55 1.42
CA TYR A 49 1.89 -11.20 1.21
C TYR A 49 0.84 -10.36 0.45
N GLY A 50 0.33 -9.30 1.08
CA GLY A 50 -0.58 -8.37 0.42
C GLY A 50 0.17 -7.51 -0.60
N ASP A 51 -0.54 -7.01 -1.61
CA ASP A 51 0.01 -6.07 -2.61
C ASP A 51 0.76 -4.93 -1.91
N ALA A 52 2.09 -4.92 -2.06
CA ALA A 52 2.95 -3.92 -1.45
C ALA A 52 2.59 -2.50 -1.94
N TYR A 53 1.97 -2.40 -3.11
CA TYR A 53 1.42 -1.18 -3.69
C TYR A 53 -0.10 -1.04 -3.50
N SER A 54 -0.63 -1.55 -2.38
CA SER A 54 -2.05 -1.41 -2.05
C SER A 54 -2.53 0.04 -2.09
N GLY A 55 -3.81 0.24 -2.41
CA GLY A 55 -4.44 1.56 -2.50
C GLY A 55 -4.17 2.49 -1.30
N PRO A 56 -4.26 2.00 -0.04
CA PRO A 56 -3.98 2.80 1.16
C PRO A 56 -2.57 3.38 1.21
N ILE A 57 -1.55 2.64 0.77
CA ILE A 57 -0.15 3.09 0.82
C ILE A 57 0.08 4.19 -0.21
N ARG A 58 -0.44 4.03 -1.43
CA ARG A 58 -0.41 5.07 -2.47
C ARG A 58 -1.07 6.36 -1.98
N PHE A 59 -2.22 6.23 -1.32
CA PHE A 59 -2.92 7.37 -0.74
C PHE A 59 -2.12 8.03 0.39
N ALA A 60 -1.47 7.26 1.25
CA ALA A 60 -0.61 7.77 2.33
C ALA A 60 0.60 8.55 1.77
N ILE A 61 1.29 8.00 0.77
CA ILE A 61 2.44 8.67 0.12
C ILE A 61 1.98 9.99 -0.53
N ALA A 62 0.89 9.97 -1.31
CA ALA A 62 0.34 11.18 -1.94
C ALA A 62 -0.08 12.22 -0.89
N SER A 63 -0.72 11.78 0.19
CA SER A 63 -1.14 12.63 1.30
C SER A 63 0.05 13.28 2.00
N LEU A 64 1.17 12.56 2.22
CA LEU A 64 2.38 13.13 2.81
C LEU A 64 3.03 14.17 1.90
N ILE A 65 3.09 13.91 0.59
CA ILE A 65 3.68 14.84 -0.40
C ILE A 65 2.92 16.18 -0.43
N VAL A 66 1.60 16.16 -0.23
CA VAL A 66 0.75 17.37 -0.33
C VAL A 66 0.47 17.99 1.04
N MET A 67 -0.06 17.20 1.98
CA MET A 67 -0.59 17.71 3.25
C MET A 67 0.51 18.11 4.23
N PHE A 68 1.66 17.44 4.22
CA PHE A 68 2.72 17.78 5.18
C PHE A 68 3.39 19.13 4.85
N PRO A 69 3.79 19.42 3.59
CA PRO A 69 4.27 20.76 3.23
C PRO A 69 3.20 21.84 3.45
N LEU A 70 1.92 21.53 3.17
CA LEU A 70 0.80 22.43 3.43
C LEU A 70 0.67 22.74 4.92
N PHE A 71 0.76 21.74 5.80
CA PHE A 71 0.76 21.91 7.25
C PHE A 71 1.87 22.86 7.70
N VAL A 72 3.12 22.60 7.29
CA VAL A 72 4.27 23.43 7.65
C VAL A 72 4.09 24.87 7.14
N TRP A 73 3.56 25.04 5.92
CA TRP A 73 3.29 26.36 5.36
C TRP A 73 2.21 27.12 6.12
N LEU A 74 1.06 26.49 6.40
CA LEU A 74 -0.03 27.10 7.16
C LEU A 74 0.42 27.49 8.57
N LEU A 75 1.17 26.62 9.25
CA LEU A 75 1.66 26.90 10.60
C LEU A 75 2.71 28.00 10.62
N ARG A 76 3.56 28.10 9.59
CA ARG A 76 4.45 29.26 9.41
C ARG A 76 3.67 30.55 9.24
N MET A 77 2.57 30.55 8.48
CA MET A 77 1.69 31.73 8.34
C MET A 77 1.06 32.11 9.68
N VAL A 78 0.54 31.13 10.44
CA VAL A 78 0.01 31.32 11.79
C VAL A 78 1.06 32.01 12.68
N HIS A 79 2.27 31.45 12.76
CA HIS A 79 3.33 32.00 13.62
C HIS A 79 3.79 33.39 13.16
N GLN A 80 3.77 33.67 11.86
CA GLN A 80 4.07 35.01 11.34
C GLN A 80 2.99 36.03 11.71
N ASP A 81 1.70 35.69 11.56
CA ASP A 81 0.58 36.56 11.91
C ASP A 81 0.57 36.86 13.42
N VAL A 82 0.85 35.85 14.26
CA VAL A 82 0.94 35.97 15.72
C VAL A 82 2.16 36.80 16.18
N ARG A 83 3.27 36.78 15.42
CA ARG A 83 4.44 37.63 15.70
C ARG A 83 4.21 39.10 15.34
N LYS A 84 3.43 39.38 14.29
CA LYS A 84 3.08 40.75 13.88
C LYS A 84 2.05 41.38 14.82
N GLU A 85 1.07 40.59 15.28
CA GLU A 85 0.01 41.05 16.17
C GLU A 85 -0.07 40.18 17.43
N SER A 86 0.46 40.67 18.55
CA SER A 86 0.47 39.94 19.83
C SER A 86 -0.94 39.59 20.34
N LEU A 87 -1.94 40.40 20.00
CA LEU A 87 -3.36 40.18 20.32
C LEU A 87 -3.92 38.90 19.69
N LYS A 88 -3.34 38.41 18.59
CA LYS A 88 -3.75 37.14 17.96
C LYS A 88 -3.31 35.91 18.74
N LYS A 89 -2.46 36.04 19.77
CA LYS A 89 -2.06 34.92 20.64
C LYS A 89 -3.23 34.33 21.40
N ASP A 90 -4.18 35.18 21.80
CA ASP A 90 -5.33 34.83 22.63
C ASP A 90 -6.60 34.52 21.82
N LEU A 91 -6.47 34.23 20.52
CA LEU A 91 -7.60 33.77 19.73
C LEU A 91 -8.17 32.48 20.32
N TRP A 92 -9.47 32.51 20.62
CA TRP A 92 -10.18 31.37 21.19
C TRP A 92 -10.07 30.12 20.31
N VAL A 93 -10.12 30.28 18.98
CA VAL A 93 -10.03 29.18 18.00
C VAL A 93 -8.69 28.44 18.10
N ARG A 94 -7.57 29.17 18.19
CA ARG A 94 -6.24 28.58 18.42
C ARG A 94 -6.25 27.74 19.67
N ARG A 95 -6.68 28.34 20.78
CA ARG A 95 -6.65 27.70 22.10
C ARG A 95 -7.48 26.42 22.10
N TRP A 96 -8.69 26.47 21.56
CA TRP A 96 -9.57 25.31 21.46
C TRP A 96 -9.01 24.21 20.58
N LEU A 97 -8.53 24.53 19.37
CA LEU A 97 -7.99 23.52 18.47
C LEU A 97 -6.73 22.86 19.05
N VAL A 98 -5.84 23.62 19.69
CA VAL A 98 -4.66 23.06 20.37
C VAL A 98 -5.06 22.14 21.52
N PHE A 99 -6.03 22.54 22.37
CA PHE A 99 -6.51 21.68 23.45
C PHE A 99 -7.22 20.43 22.93
N ILE A 100 -8.02 20.53 21.86
CA ILE A 100 -8.64 19.38 21.21
C ILE A 100 -7.57 18.41 20.71
N THR A 101 -6.52 18.91 20.04
CA THR A 101 -5.41 18.07 19.57
C THR A 101 -4.70 17.36 20.71
N LEU A 102 -4.39 18.07 21.80
CA LEU A 102 -3.75 17.46 22.97
C LEU A 102 -4.64 16.40 23.63
N PHE A 103 -5.95 16.66 23.72
CA PHE A 103 -6.92 15.72 24.26
C PHE A 103 -7.02 14.46 23.39
N ILE A 104 -7.18 14.62 22.07
CA ILE A 104 -7.22 13.51 21.12
C ILE A 104 -5.92 12.71 21.17
N ALA A 105 -4.75 13.36 21.15
CA ALA A 105 -3.47 12.68 21.23
C ALA A 105 -3.34 11.87 22.53
N GLY A 106 -3.70 12.45 23.68
CA GLY A 106 -3.71 11.76 24.97
C GLY A 106 -4.64 10.55 24.99
N PHE A 107 -5.84 10.71 24.45
CA PHE A 107 -6.84 9.65 24.39
C PHE A 107 -6.41 8.49 23.47
N VAL A 108 -5.88 8.80 22.28
CA VAL A 108 -5.38 7.77 21.36
C VAL A 108 -4.16 7.05 21.94
N MET A 109 -3.25 7.75 22.63
CA MET A 109 -2.13 7.10 23.34
C MET A 109 -2.63 6.12 24.40
N ALA A 110 -3.66 6.46 25.18
CA ALA A 110 -4.23 5.56 26.17
C ALA A 110 -4.86 4.32 25.52
N ILE A 111 -5.61 4.49 24.43
CA ILE A 111 -6.18 3.38 23.66
C ILE A 111 -5.08 2.48 23.10
N ASP A 112 -4.02 3.05 22.53
CA ASP A 112 -2.91 2.30 21.94
C ASP A 112 -2.18 1.45 22.99
N VAL A 113 -1.93 2.00 24.19
CA VAL A 113 -1.36 1.24 25.33
C VAL A 113 -2.31 0.14 25.81
N ILE A 114 -3.61 0.41 25.88
CA ILE A 114 -4.61 -0.62 26.27
C ILE A 114 -4.59 -1.78 25.27
N ILE A 115 -4.59 -1.49 23.96
CA ILE A 115 -4.52 -2.49 22.90
C ILE A 115 -3.20 -3.26 23.00
N LEU A 116 -2.08 -2.57 23.23
CA LEU A 116 -0.76 -3.19 23.39
C LEU A 116 -0.73 -4.19 24.56
N ILE A 117 -1.24 -3.78 25.73
CA ILE A 117 -1.30 -4.63 26.92
C ILE A 117 -2.26 -5.80 26.69
N ASN A 118 -3.43 -5.57 26.08
CA ASN A 118 -4.41 -6.61 25.84
C ASN A 118 -3.83 -7.72 24.95
N THR A 119 -3.17 -7.36 23.84
CA THR A 119 -2.51 -8.33 22.96
C THR A 119 -1.34 -9.04 23.65
N TYR A 120 -0.60 -8.36 24.52
CA TYR A 120 0.42 -9.01 25.35
C TYR A 120 -0.16 -10.03 26.32
N LEU A 121 -1.28 -9.72 26.99
CA LEU A 121 -1.95 -10.63 27.91
C LEU A 121 -2.58 -11.84 27.21
N GLN A 122 -2.92 -11.73 25.93
CA GLN A 122 -3.37 -12.86 25.11
C GLN A 122 -2.23 -13.84 24.76
N GLY A 123 -0.97 -13.44 24.94
CA GLY A 123 0.20 -14.22 24.51
C GLY A 123 0.57 -14.04 23.03
N ASP A 124 -0.15 -13.17 22.31
CA ASP A 124 -0.04 -12.98 20.86
C ASP A 124 0.83 -11.77 20.47
N LEU A 125 1.67 -11.28 21.40
CA LEU A 125 2.52 -10.12 21.14
C LEU A 125 3.66 -10.45 20.16
N SER A 126 3.38 -10.21 18.88
CA SER A 126 4.39 -10.26 17.83
C SER A 126 5.30 -9.01 17.83
N VAL A 127 6.57 -9.17 17.45
CA VAL A 127 7.54 -8.06 17.34
C VAL A 127 7.01 -6.93 16.44
N ARG A 128 6.39 -7.28 15.32
CA ARG A 128 5.73 -6.34 14.40
C ARG A 128 4.70 -5.47 15.11
N PHE A 129 3.87 -6.06 15.97
CA PHE A 129 2.78 -5.35 16.62
C PHE A 129 3.32 -4.40 17.69
N GLY A 130 4.32 -4.84 18.46
CA GLY A 130 5.04 -3.97 19.39
C GLY A 130 5.68 -2.77 18.68
N LEU A 131 6.36 -2.99 17.55
CA LEU A 131 6.95 -1.91 16.76
C LEU A 131 5.89 -0.94 16.21
N LYS A 132 4.75 -1.45 15.73
CA LYS A 132 3.64 -0.62 15.22
C LYS A 132 3.05 0.28 16.32
N ALA A 133 2.82 -0.26 17.51
CA ALA A 133 2.36 0.51 18.66
C ALA A 133 3.38 1.58 19.08
N LEU A 134 4.67 1.23 19.16
CA LEU A 134 5.73 2.18 19.47
C LEU A 134 5.79 3.35 18.48
N VAL A 135 5.55 3.11 17.18
CA VAL A 135 5.48 4.18 16.17
C VAL A 135 4.30 5.12 16.44
N VAL A 136 3.12 4.58 16.77
CA VAL A 136 1.94 5.39 17.11
C VAL A 136 2.24 6.25 18.33
N LEU A 137 2.78 5.68 19.40
CA LEU A 137 3.17 6.40 20.60
C LEU A 137 4.22 7.49 20.31
N ALA A 138 5.28 7.17 19.55
CA ALA A 138 6.32 8.13 19.22
C ALA A 138 5.78 9.34 18.45
N VAL A 139 4.90 9.10 17.47
CA VAL A 139 4.27 10.17 16.68
C VAL A 139 3.34 11.01 17.56
N LEU A 140 2.49 10.38 18.38
CA LEU A 140 1.55 11.09 19.25
C LEU A 140 2.27 11.89 20.35
N ILE A 141 3.33 11.34 20.95
CA ILE A 141 4.18 12.05 21.92
C ILE A 141 4.85 13.25 21.24
N GLY A 142 5.36 13.09 20.02
CA GLY A 142 5.95 14.18 19.25
C GLY A 142 4.96 15.32 18.97
N ILE A 143 3.75 14.97 18.55
CA ILE A 143 2.66 15.94 18.33
C ILE A 143 2.27 16.61 19.66
N PHE A 144 2.07 15.82 20.71
CA PHE A 144 1.69 16.31 22.03
C PHE A 144 2.73 17.30 22.56
N TRP A 145 4.02 16.93 22.50
CA TRP A 145 5.13 17.78 22.90
C TRP A 145 5.17 19.08 22.10
N TYR A 146 5.02 18.99 20.78
CA TYR A 146 5.01 20.16 19.90
C TYR A 146 3.92 21.17 20.28
N PHE A 147 2.70 20.69 20.50
CA PHE A 147 1.56 21.53 20.87
C PHE A 147 1.58 21.99 22.33
N LEU A 148 2.25 21.26 23.22
CA LEU A 148 2.51 21.72 24.58
C LEU A 148 3.46 22.93 24.57
N GLU A 149 4.52 22.89 23.75
CA GLU A 149 5.43 24.01 23.55
C GLU A 149 4.76 25.20 22.82
N GLU A 150 3.78 24.94 21.97
CA GLU A 150 2.92 25.96 21.35
C GLU A 150 2.09 26.69 22.42
N LEU A 151 1.51 25.98 23.39
CA LEU A 151 0.80 26.63 24.51
C LEU A 151 1.75 27.41 25.42
N ARG A 152 3.00 26.95 25.59
CA ARG A 152 4.04 27.67 26.36
C ARG A 152 4.55 28.93 25.63
N GLY A 153 4.22 29.08 24.35
CA GLY A 153 4.65 30.20 23.52
C GLY A 153 6.14 30.14 23.11
N THR A 154 6.73 28.94 23.14
CA THR A 154 8.17 28.75 22.89
C THR A 154 8.53 29.05 21.44
N TRP A 155 7.68 28.66 20.49
CA TRP A 155 7.91 28.82 19.07
C TRP A 155 7.86 30.29 18.61
N GLU A 156 7.06 31.14 19.27
CA GLU A 156 7.07 32.58 19.00
C GLU A 156 8.26 33.29 19.64
N ARG A 157 8.72 32.83 20.81
CA ARG A 157 9.88 33.41 21.51
C ARG A 157 11.20 33.05 20.83
N LYS A 158 11.31 31.86 20.23
CA LYS A 158 12.55 31.33 19.63
C LYS A 158 12.33 30.95 18.16
N PRO A 159 12.38 31.92 17.22
CA PRO A 159 12.08 31.69 15.80
C PRO A 159 13.07 30.73 15.12
N GLY A 160 14.35 30.75 15.53
CA GLY A 160 15.37 29.83 15.02
C GLY A 160 15.05 28.36 15.37
N LEU A 161 14.58 28.11 16.59
CA LEU A 161 14.20 26.76 17.04
C LEU A 161 12.97 26.23 16.28
N SER A 162 11.94 27.08 16.10
CA SER A 162 10.75 26.75 15.30
C SER A 162 11.10 26.38 13.85
N THR A 163 12.00 27.16 13.23
CA THR A 163 12.44 26.92 11.86
C THR A 163 13.26 25.65 11.74
N ALA A 164 14.19 25.41 12.68
CA ALA A 164 15.01 24.21 12.73
C ALA A 164 14.14 22.94 12.93
N PHE A 165 13.19 22.98 13.87
CA PHE A 165 12.28 21.86 14.11
C PHE A 165 11.44 21.54 12.86
N GLY A 166 10.82 22.56 12.26
CA GLY A 166 10.06 22.36 11.02
C GLY A 166 10.91 21.84 9.85
N GLY A 167 12.17 22.28 9.74
CA GLY A 167 13.12 21.75 8.77
C GLY A 167 13.50 20.29 9.01
N ALA A 168 13.74 19.91 10.28
CA ALA A 168 14.06 18.54 10.66
C ALA A 168 12.89 17.58 10.41
N THR A 169 11.65 17.97 10.77
CA THR A 169 10.47 17.13 10.51
C THR A 169 10.18 17.02 9.02
N LEU A 170 10.41 18.08 8.23
CA LEU A 170 10.29 18.02 6.77
C LEU A 170 11.31 17.08 6.14
N LEU A 171 12.57 17.15 6.57
CA LEU A 171 13.61 16.23 6.11
C LEU A 171 13.25 14.78 6.44
N LEU A 172 12.74 14.53 7.66
CA LEU A 172 12.29 13.19 8.08
C LEU A 172 11.20 12.65 7.16
N VAL A 173 10.15 13.44 6.88
CA VAL A 173 9.05 13.01 6.00
C VAL A 173 9.53 12.78 4.57
N ILE A 174 10.38 13.66 4.03
CA ILE A 174 10.98 13.49 2.70
C ILE A 174 11.81 12.20 2.65
N ALA A 175 12.62 11.93 3.68
CA ALA A 175 13.41 10.71 3.77
C ALA A 175 12.51 9.46 3.80
N SER A 176 11.44 9.46 4.62
CA SER A 176 10.49 8.35 4.68
C SER A 176 9.77 8.11 3.36
N VAL A 177 9.32 9.17 2.68
CA VAL A 177 8.69 9.07 1.35
C VAL A 177 9.70 8.56 0.32
N ALA A 178 10.92 9.08 0.31
CA ALA A 178 11.97 8.60 -0.59
C ALA A 178 12.28 7.12 -0.37
N SER A 179 12.46 6.69 0.89
CA SER A 179 12.67 5.28 1.26
C SER A 179 11.54 4.38 0.80
N SER A 180 10.29 4.88 0.73
CA SER A 180 9.16 4.06 0.28
C SER A 180 9.32 3.56 -1.16
N PHE A 181 9.87 4.38 -2.05
CA PHE A 181 10.09 3.98 -3.44
C PHE A 181 11.17 2.90 -3.57
N PHE A 182 12.16 2.89 -2.68
CA PHE A 182 13.20 1.85 -2.66
C PHE A 182 12.71 0.53 -2.03
N ILE A 183 11.85 0.59 -1.01
CA ILE A 183 11.37 -0.59 -0.28
C ILE A 183 10.17 -1.26 -0.97
N ILE A 184 9.25 -0.44 -1.48
CA ILE A 184 7.97 -0.92 -2.02
C ILE A 184 8.08 -1.16 -3.53
N GLY A 185 8.84 -0.32 -4.23
CA GLY A 185 8.97 -0.31 -5.68
C GLY A 185 8.60 1.06 -6.26
N SER A 186 8.86 1.22 -7.56
CA SER A 186 8.48 2.41 -8.30
C SER A 186 7.09 2.25 -8.94
N PRO A 187 6.42 3.34 -9.35
CA PRO A 187 5.19 3.26 -10.15
C PRO A 187 5.35 2.42 -11.43
N GLU A 188 6.55 2.37 -11.98
CA GLU A 188 6.89 1.54 -13.14
C GLU A 188 6.87 0.05 -12.76
N THR A 189 7.51 -0.34 -11.66
CA THR A 189 7.43 -1.74 -11.19
C THR A 189 5.99 -2.17 -10.90
N ALA A 190 5.14 -1.27 -10.38
CA ALA A 190 3.73 -1.56 -10.17
C ALA A 190 2.95 -1.73 -11.47
N ARG A 191 3.33 -1.00 -12.53
CA ARG A 191 2.75 -1.17 -13.87
C ARG A 191 3.16 -2.50 -14.49
N LEU A 192 4.44 -2.86 -14.37
CA LEU A 192 4.96 -4.13 -14.87
C LEU A 192 4.31 -5.33 -14.18
N LEU A 193 4.15 -5.27 -12.85
CA LEU A 193 3.45 -6.31 -12.09
C LEU A 193 1.99 -6.49 -12.57
N LYS A 194 1.26 -5.40 -12.81
CA LYS A 194 -0.11 -5.48 -13.34
C LYS A 194 -0.19 -6.07 -14.74
N LEU A 195 0.81 -5.81 -15.58
CA LEU A 195 0.90 -6.43 -16.89
C LEU A 195 1.13 -7.94 -16.74
N ASP A 196 2.03 -8.36 -15.84
CA ASP A 196 2.26 -9.78 -15.56
C ASP A 196 1.02 -10.46 -14.96
N GLU A 197 0.30 -9.81 -14.04
CA GLU A 197 -0.99 -10.29 -13.50
C GLU A 197 -2.04 -10.46 -14.62
N GLN A 198 -2.11 -9.51 -15.56
CA GLN A 198 -3.00 -9.63 -16.72
C GLN A 198 -2.60 -10.81 -17.61
N LYS A 199 -1.30 -11.01 -17.86
CA LYS A 199 -0.80 -12.17 -18.62
C LYS A 199 -1.18 -13.47 -17.94
N VAL A 200 -1.03 -13.58 -16.61
CA VAL A 200 -1.47 -14.77 -15.87
C VAL A 200 -2.97 -15.02 -16.02
N MET A 201 -3.81 -13.99 -15.86
CA MET A 201 -5.26 -14.11 -16.06
C MET A 201 -5.62 -14.56 -17.48
N ASP A 202 -4.94 -14.02 -18.49
CA ASP A 202 -5.13 -14.39 -19.88
C ASP A 202 -4.75 -15.86 -20.14
N LEU A 203 -3.60 -16.30 -19.63
CA LEU A 203 -3.16 -17.70 -19.75
C LEU A 203 -4.11 -18.65 -19.01
N GLN A 204 -4.61 -18.28 -17.83
CA GLN A 204 -5.64 -19.05 -17.12
C GLN A 204 -6.92 -19.16 -17.94
N ASN A 205 -7.39 -18.07 -18.54
CA ASN A 205 -8.56 -18.08 -19.41
C ASN A 205 -8.35 -18.98 -20.63
N ILE A 206 -7.19 -18.90 -21.29
CA ILE A 206 -6.84 -19.76 -22.42
C ILE A 206 -6.80 -21.23 -21.98
N GLN A 207 -6.17 -21.53 -20.85
CA GLN A 207 -6.11 -22.88 -20.28
C GLN A 207 -7.52 -23.48 -20.12
N TRP A 208 -8.46 -22.72 -19.56
CA TRP A 208 -9.84 -23.18 -19.41
C TRP A 208 -10.51 -23.48 -20.75
N GLN A 209 -10.27 -22.67 -21.78
CA GLN A 209 -10.83 -22.94 -23.11
C GLN A 209 -10.18 -24.15 -23.80
N VAL A 210 -8.88 -24.38 -23.60
CA VAL A 210 -8.20 -25.60 -24.06
C VAL A 210 -8.81 -26.84 -23.41
N VAL A 211 -9.05 -26.80 -22.08
CA VAL A 211 -9.70 -27.88 -21.34
C VAL A 211 -11.14 -28.11 -21.84
N ASN A 212 -11.93 -27.04 -22.02
CA ASN A 212 -13.29 -27.15 -22.57
C ASN A 212 -13.30 -27.77 -23.97
N HIS A 213 -12.38 -27.34 -24.83
CA HIS A 213 -12.22 -27.88 -26.18
C HIS A 213 -11.89 -29.39 -26.15
N TRP A 214 -10.99 -29.80 -25.25
CA TRP A 214 -10.70 -31.22 -25.02
C TRP A 214 -11.94 -31.99 -24.57
N GLN A 215 -12.67 -31.49 -23.58
CA GLN A 215 -13.85 -32.18 -23.06
C GLN A 215 -14.96 -32.31 -24.11
N GLN A 216 -15.11 -31.35 -25.02
CA GLN A 216 -16.14 -31.41 -26.07
C GLN A 216 -15.73 -32.23 -27.29
N LYS A 217 -14.47 -32.12 -27.72
CA LYS A 217 -14.01 -32.69 -29.01
C LYS A 217 -13.11 -33.92 -28.86
N GLY A 218 -12.65 -34.22 -27.65
CA GLY A 218 -11.72 -35.32 -27.35
C GLY A 218 -10.31 -35.13 -27.91
N LYS A 219 -9.95 -33.90 -28.31
CA LYS A 219 -8.64 -33.55 -28.85
C LYS A 219 -8.23 -32.14 -28.44
N LEU A 220 -6.93 -31.92 -28.24
CA LEU A 220 -6.37 -30.58 -28.05
C LEU A 220 -6.53 -29.77 -29.34
N PRO A 221 -6.74 -28.43 -29.24
CA PRO A 221 -6.75 -27.55 -30.41
C PRO A 221 -5.35 -27.51 -31.05
N THR A 222 -5.25 -27.40 -32.38
CA THR A 222 -3.92 -27.31 -33.01
C THR A 222 -3.27 -25.94 -32.85
N ASN A 223 -4.09 -24.91 -32.62
CA ASN A 223 -3.69 -23.52 -32.39
C ASN A 223 -4.79 -22.79 -31.61
N LEU A 224 -4.49 -21.60 -31.10
CA LEU A 224 -5.44 -20.82 -30.29
C LEU A 224 -6.65 -20.29 -31.09
N ALA A 225 -6.57 -20.19 -32.42
CA ALA A 225 -7.69 -19.73 -33.24
C ALA A 225 -8.85 -20.76 -33.27
N GLU A 226 -8.57 -22.06 -33.05
CA GLU A 226 -9.61 -23.09 -32.91
C GLU A 226 -10.47 -22.93 -31.65
N LEU A 227 -10.02 -22.11 -30.68
CA LEU A 227 -10.78 -21.79 -29.48
C LEU A 227 -11.81 -20.69 -29.71
N GLN A 228 -11.76 -19.98 -30.85
CA GLN A 228 -12.70 -18.90 -31.13
C GLN A 228 -14.14 -19.44 -31.22
N ASP A 229 -15.03 -18.79 -30.48
CA ASP A 229 -16.44 -19.16 -30.45
C ASP A 229 -17.32 -17.91 -30.53
N PRO A 230 -17.99 -17.67 -31.67
CA PRO A 230 -18.90 -16.54 -31.83
C PRO A 230 -20.12 -16.56 -30.89
N ILE A 231 -20.48 -17.72 -30.34
CA ILE A 231 -21.66 -17.86 -29.45
C ILE A 231 -21.31 -17.40 -28.04
N SER A 232 -20.22 -17.90 -27.45
CA SER A 232 -19.72 -17.41 -26.16
C SER A 232 -19.00 -16.05 -26.28
N GLY A 233 -18.62 -15.66 -27.48
CA GLY A 233 -17.83 -14.45 -27.75
C GLY A 233 -16.35 -14.60 -27.38
N PHE A 234 -15.88 -15.83 -27.12
CA PHE A 234 -14.49 -16.03 -26.75
C PHE A 234 -13.57 -15.85 -27.96
N VAL A 235 -12.56 -15.01 -27.78
CA VAL A 235 -11.39 -14.87 -28.66
C VAL A 235 -10.18 -14.93 -27.75
N ALA A 236 -9.16 -15.69 -28.14
CA ALA A 236 -7.94 -15.77 -27.37
C ALA A 236 -7.35 -14.35 -27.18
N PRO A 237 -7.10 -13.91 -25.93
CA PRO A 237 -6.50 -12.61 -25.68
C PRO A 237 -5.08 -12.56 -26.24
N ILE A 238 -4.63 -11.33 -26.52
CA ILE A 238 -3.25 -11.04 -26.94
C ILE A 238 -2.52 -10.35 -25.78
N ASP A 239 -1.19 -10.48 -25.73
CA ASP A 239 -0.40 -9.81 -24.71
C ASP A 239 -0.56 -8.27 -24.85
N PRO A 240 -1.11 -7.58 -23.84
CA PRO A 240 -1.37 -6.14 -23.91
C PRO A 240 -0.09 -5.29 -23.94
N GLN A 241 1.06 -5.86 -23.61
CA GLN A 241 2.35 -5.17 -23.63
C GLN A 241 3.05 -5.29 -24.99
N SER A 242 3.11 -6.50 -25.56
CA SER A 242 3.82 -6.76 -26.82
C SER A 242 2.92 -6.68 -28.06
N GLY A 243 1.60 -6.84 -27.89
CA GLY A 243 0.64 -6.94 -29.00
C GLY A 243 0.73 -8.26 -29.76
N LEU A 244 1.43 -9.26 -29.23
CA LEU A 244 1.61 -10.57 -29.83
C LEU A 244 0.68 -11.61 -29.18
N ASP A 245 0.38 -12.69 -29.91
CA ASP A 245 -0.35 -13.83 -29.38
C ASP A 245 0.47 -14.54 -28.28
N TYR A 246 -0.21 -15.09 -27.28
CA TYR A 246 0.44 -15.98 -26.31
C TYR A 246 0.95 -17.26 -26.97
N GLY A 247 2.08 -17.76 -26.47
CA GLY A 247 2.66 -19.00 -26.97
C GLY A 247 1.79 -20.19 -26.60
N TYR A 248 1.47 -21.04 -27.57
CA TYR A 248 0.77 -22.30 -27.37
C TYR A 248 1.41 -23.39 -28.21
N ARG A 249 1.77 -24.52 -27.59
CA ARG A 249 2.16 -25.73 -28.32
C ARG A 249 1.74 -26.99 -27.58
N ILE A 250 1.46 -28.05 -28.33
CA ILE A 250 1.27 -29.39 -27.80
C ILE A 250 2.65 -29.97 -27.51
N THR A 251 2.92 -30.40 -26.28
CA THR A 251 4.22 -30.94 -25.85
C THR A 251 4.24 -32.45 -25.98
N THR A 252 3.43 -33.13 -25.17
CA THR A 252 3.27 -34.59 -25.15
C THR A 252 1.84 -34.98 -25.57
N PRO A 253 1.63 -35.40 -26.82
CA PRO A 253 0.32 -35.84 -27.27
C PRO A 253 -0.18 -37.06 -26.49
N PRO A 254 -1.50 -37.20 -26.25
CA PRO A 254 -2.59 -36.34 -26.73
C PRO A 254 -3.07 -35.30 -25.71
N ARG A 255 -2.42 -35.15 -24.54
CA ARG A 255 -3.02 -34.48 -23.38
C ARG A 255 -2.17 -33.36 -22.76
N SER A 256 -0.92 -33.22 -23.19
CA SER A 256 -0.03 -32.21 -22.64
C SER A 256 0.18 -31.08 -23.64
N PHE A 257 0.08 -29.87 -23.13
CA PHE A 257 0.32 -28.63 -23.86
C PHE A 257 1.05 -27.66 -22.94
N GLU A 258 1.61 -26.61 -23.52
CA GLU A 258 2.16 -25.50 -22.76
C GLU A 258 1.58 -24.17 -23.21
N LEU A 259 1.60 -23.23 -22.27
CA LEU A 259 1.22 -21.84 -22.47
C LEU A 259 2.39 -20.95 -22.08
N CYS A 260 2.80 -20.04 -22.95
CA CYS A 260 3.95 -19.17 -22.72
C CYS A 260 3.57 -17.70 -22.77
N ALA A 261 4.20 -16.92 -21.91
CA ALA A 261 4.21 -15.47 -21.98
C ALA A 261 5.60 -14.93 -21.63
N ASP A 262 5.85 -13.68 -22.01
CA ASP A 262 7.06 -12.95 -21.64
C ASP A 262 6.76 -12.08 -20.42
N PHE A 263 7.38 -12.36 -19.27
CA PHE A 263 7.08 -11.68 -18.00
C PHE A 263 8.14 -10.65 -17.63
N ASN A 264 7.73 -9.61 -16.91
CA ASN A 264 8.60 -8.50 -16.56
C ASN A 264 9.32 -8.70 -15.22
N LEU A 265 8.67 -9.36 -14.27
CA LEU A 265 9.15 -9.55 -12.90
C LEU A 265 9.21 -11.02 -12.52
N GLU A 266 10.08 -11.36 -11.56
CA GLU A 266 10.07 -12.70 -10.96
C GLU A 266 9.00 -12.76 -9.86
N VAL A 267 8.14 -13.76 -9.92
CA VAL A 267 7.06 -14.03 -8.96
C VAL A 267 7.18 -15.46 -8.45
N LYS A 268 7.19 -15.63 -7.12
CA LYS A 268 7.18 -16.94 -6.46
C LYS A 268 6.15 -16.96 -5.32
N GLY A 269 5.42 -18.06 -5.20
CA GLY A 269 4.33 -18.19 -4.23
C GLY A 269 3.19 -17.17 -4.45
N GLY A 270 3.05 -16.66 -5.69
CA GLY A 270 2.10 -15.60 -6.03
C GLY A 270 2.43 -14.21 -5.48
N ALA A 271 3.69 -13.93 -5.14
CA ALA A 271 4.17 -12.59 -4.82
C ALA A 271 5.49 -12.28 -5.56
N PRO A 272 5.72 -11.01 -5.98
CA PRO A 272 6.98 -10.63 -6.60
C PRO A 272 8.15 -10.88 -5.66
N VAL A 273 9.19 -11.54 -6.16
CA VAL A 273 10.42 -11.81 -5.43
C VAL A 273 11.17 -10.48 -5.29
N LYS A 274 10.97 -9.78 -4.17
CA LYS A 274 11.81 -8.63 -3.84
C LYS A 274 13.24 -9.12 -3.60
N THR A 275 14.22 -8.35 -4.06
CA THR A 275 15.67 -8.60 -3.92
C THR A 275 16.18 -8.61 -2.47
N ALA A 276 15.30 -8.55 -1.47
CA ALA A 276 15.66 -8.73 -0.07
C ALA A 276 15.79 -10.23 0.23
N THR A 277 17.05 -10.67 0.29
CA THR A 277 17.50 -12.01 0.67
C THR A 277 16.91 -12.41 2.03
N ARG A 278 15.72 -13.00 2.04
CA ARG A 278 15.24 -13.77 3.18
C ARG A 278 14.74 -15.11 2.66
N PRO A 279 15.17 -16.22 3.28
CA PRO A 279 14.65 -17.53 2.92
C PRO A 279 13.15 -17.49 3.16
N VAL A 280 12.38 -17.61 2.07
CA VAL A 280 10.97 -17.94 2.16
C VAL A 280 10.93 -19.29 2.86
N PRO A 281 10.35 -19.40 4.08
CA PRO A 281 10.15 -20.71 4.69
C PRO A 281 9.37 -21.56 3.68
N PRO A 282 9.65 -22.88 3.56
CA PRO A 282 8.97 -23.71 2.59
C PRO A 282 7.47 -23.63 2.85
N VAL A 283 6.78 -22.82 2.04
CA VAL A 283 5.32 -22.76 2.05
C VAL A 283 4.91 -24.18 1.76
N SER A 284 4.25 -24.79 2.74
CA SER A 284 3.74 -26.15 2.65
C SER A 284 3.13 -26.33 1.27
N VAL A 285 3.76 -27.19 0.47
CA VAL A 285 3.40 -27.50 -0.90
C VAL A 285 1.95 -27.95 -0.88
N HIS A 286 1.04 -27.03 -1.15
CA HIS A 286 -0.32 -27.40 -1.52
C HIS A 286 -0.17 -27.94 -2.94
N THR A 287 -0.06 -29.25 -2.98
CA THR A 287 -0.17 -30.06 -4.17
C THR A 287 -1.56 -29.83 -4.77
N GLY A 288 -1.63 -28.99 -5.81
CA GLY A 288 -2.78 -28.87 -6.71
C GLY A 288 -3.28 -27.44 -6.94
N ALA A 289 -3.15 -26.97 -8.19
CA ALA A 289 -3.81 -25.79 -8.80
C ALA A 289 -3.53 -24.43 -8.13
N ASP A 290 -2.56 -23.60 -8.53
CA ASP A 290 -2.23 -23.15 -9.88
C ASP A 290 -0.85 -22.47 -9.77
N ASN A 291 0.22 -23.17 -10.15
CA ASN A 291 1.58 -22.63 -10.05
C ASN A 291 1.87 -21.74 -11.27
N TRP A 292 1.47 -20.47 -11.19
CA TRP A 292 1.83 -19.42 -12.15
C TRP A 292 3.08 -18.65 -11.72
N ASP A 293 3.94 -19.26 -10.89
CA ASP A 293 5.24 -18.68 -10.57
C ASP A 293 6.09 -18.61 -11.85
N HIS A 294 6.68 -17.43 -12.09
CA HIS A 294 7.42 -17.15 -13.30
C HIS A 294 8.68 -16.34 -13.01
N GLY A 295 9.68 -16.51 -13.88
CA GLY A 295 10.87 -15.67 -13.91
C GLY A 295 10.70 -14.48 -14.84
N ILE A 296 11.71 -13.61 -14.85
CA ILE A 296 11.81 -12.55 -15.85
C ILE A 296 12.07 -13.18 -17.23
N GLY A 297 11.38 -12.71 -18.25
CA GLY A 297 11.50 -13.19 -19.62
C GLY A 297 10.45 -14.24 -19.99
N GLN A 298 10.70 -14.92 -21.10
CA GLN A 298 9.82 -15.97 -21.59
C GLN A 298 9.74 -17.14 -20.61
N THR A 299 8.54 -17.38 -20.08
CA THR A 299 8.24 -18.53 -19.23
C THR A 299 7.09 -19.33 -19.84
N CYS A 300 7.27 -20.65 -19.93
CA CYS A 300 6.29 -21.59 -20.45
C CYS A 300 5.79 -22.52 -19.35
N PHE A 301 4.46 -22.66 -19.28
CA PHE A 301 3.77 -23.46 -18.28
C PHE A 301 3.23 -24.72 -18.93
N GLU A 302 3.85 -25.87 -18.64
CA GLU A 302 3.31 -27.15 -19.08
C GLU A 302 2.07 -27.53 -18.25
N ARG A 303 1.06 -28.05 -18.95
CA ARG A 303 -0.22 -28.50 -18.41
C ARG A 303 -0.55 -29.84 -19.03
N THR A 304 -0.94 -30.79 -18.20
CA THR A 304 -1.39 -32.12 -18.63
C THR A 304 -2.82 -32.32 -18.19
N ILE A 305 -3.70 -32.60 -19.15
CA ILE A 305 -5.11 -32.88 -18.85
C ILE A 305 -5.22 -34.27 -18.24
N ASP A 306 -5.64 -34.33 -16.98
CA ASP A 306 -6.03 -35.58 -16.32
C ASP A 306 -7.41 -36.00 -16.83
N PRO A 307 -7.54 -37.16 -17.52
CA PRO A 307 -8.81 -37.62 -18.07
C PRO A 307 -9.83 -38.06 -17.02
N GLU A 308 -9.40 -38.38 -15.79
CA GLU A 308 -10.32 -38.73 -14.70
C GLU A 308 -10.98 -37.48 -14.13
N LEU A 309 -10.22 -36.39 -13.99
CA LEU A 309 -10.73 -35.09 -13.55
C LEU A 309 -11.48 -34.34 -14.67
N TYR A 310 -11.00 -34.45 -15.90
CA TYR A 310 -11.54 -33.75 -17.07
C TYR A 310 -11.89 -34.74 -18.21
N PRO A 311 -12.92 -35.58 -18.01
CA PRO A 311 -13.33 -36.56 -19.03
C PRO A 311 -13.95 -35.87 -20.24
N VAL A 312 -13.85 -36.53 -21.40
CA VAL A 312 -14.56 -36.13 -22.62
C VAL A 312 -16.06 -36.35 -22.41
N LEU A 313 -16.84 -35.30 -22.64
CA LEU A 313 -18.29 -35.32 -22.46
C LEU A 313 -18.94 -36.32 -23.44
N PRO A 314 -19.88 -37.14 -22.96
CA PRO A 314 -20.60 -38.05 -23.83
C PRO A 314 -21.40 -37.26 -24.85
N LYS A 315 -21.36 -37.68 -26.13
CA LYS A 315 -22.25 -37.15 -27.15
C LYS A 315 -23.67 -37.56 -26.78
N THR A 316 -24.49 -36.61 -26.34
CA THR A 316 -25.93 -36.82 -26.21
C THR A 316 -26.46 -37.17 -27.60
N ARG A 317 -27.07 -38.35 -27.69
CA ARG A 317 -27.67 -38.88 -28.92
C ARG A 317 -29.04 -38.29 -29.16
#